data_AF-A0A6A1Q2A6-F1
#
_entry.id   AF-A0A6A1Q2A6-F1
#
_cell.length_a   1.000
_cell.length_b   1.000
_cell.length_c   1.000
_cell.angle_alpha   90.00
_cell.angle_beta   90.00
_cell.angle_gamma   90.00
#
_symmetry.space_group_name_H-M   'P 1'
#
loop_
_entity.id
_entity.type
_entity.pdbx_description
1 polymer ?
#
loop_
_entity_poly.entity_id
_entity_poly.type
_entity_poly.pdbx_seq_one_letter_code
_entity_poly.pdbx_strand_id
1 'polypeptide(L)'
;MQRIKSLMTRQLSSDSPNYPAGFPLSKLPIVCEGGLGREGLKSPPESLSDVGAIESLRVPGKEEFRELREQSSDPQAEQELINSIEQVYFSTDSFDIVKYELEKLPPVLNLQELEEYRDKLKQQQAAVSKKVADLILEKQPAYVKELERVTSLQTGLQLAAVICTNGRRHLNIAKEGFTQASLGLLANQRKRQLLIGLLKSLRTIKTLQRTDVRLSEMLEEEDYPGAIQLCLECQKAASTFKHYSCIRHL
;
A
#
# COMPACT_ATOMS: atom_id res chain seq x y z
N MET A 1 -22.25 -34.71 -6.12
CA MET A 1 -21.75 -33.33 -6.34
C MET A 1 -22.08 -32.34 -5.22
N GLN A 2 -23.06 -32.59 -4.34
CA GLN A 2 -23.42 -31.64 -3.26
C GLN A 2 -22.42 -31.56 -2.10
N ARG A 3 -21.72 -32.66 -1.75
CA ARG A 3 -20.70 -32.65 -0.67
C ARG A 3 -19.45 -31.82 -0.98
N ILE A 4 -19.06 -31.70 -2.25
CA ILE A 4 -17.88 -30.91 -2.65
C ILE A 4 -18.19 -29.39 -2.63
N LYS A 5 -19.43 -29.00 -2.99
CA LYS A 5 -19.89 -27.60 -2.85
C LYS A 5 -19.91 -27.16 -1.37
N SER A 6 -20.35 -28.03 -0.45
CA SER A 6 -20.38 -27.70 0.99
C SER A 6 -18.98 -27.49 1.60
N LEU A 7 -17.97 -28.25 1.15
CA LEU A 7 -16.58 -28.09 1.61
C LEU A 7 -15.91 -26.81 1.10
N MET A 8 -16.17 -26.41 -0.15
CA MET A 8 -15.67 -25.11 -0.67
C MET A 8 -16.38 -23.91 -0.04
N THR A 9 -17.64 -24.05 0.36
CA THR A 9 -18.37 -22.94 1.01
C THR A 9 -17.96 -22.77 2.49
N ARG A 10 -17.50 -23.85 3.16
CA ARG A 10 -17.00 -23.78 4.54
C ARG A 10 -15.55 -23.29 4.66
N GLN A 11 -14.67 -23.56 3.68
CA GLN A 11 -13.28 -23.07 3.73
C GLN A 11 -13.11 -21.59 3.35
N LEU A 12 -14.06 -20.99 2.62
CA LEU A 12 -14.07 -19.55 2.35
C LEU A 12 -14.64 -18.71 3.51
N SER A 13 -15.15 -19.35 4.57
CA SER A 13 -15.84 -18.68 5.67
C SER A 13 -15.03 -18.61 6.97
N SER A 14 -13.86 -19.25 7.06
CA SER A 14 -13.18 -19.44 8.37
C SER A 14 -11.98 -18.56 8.67
N ASP A 15 -11.51 -17.70 7.76
CA ASP A 15 -10.39 -16.77 8.05
C ASP A 15 -10.52 -15.42 7.35
N SER A 16 -11.72 -14.84 7.38
CA SER A 16 -11.91 -13.42 7.08
C SER A 16 -12.39 -12.73 8.35
N PRO A 17 -11.60 -11.84 8.97
CA PRO A 17 -12.13 -10.98 10.00
C PRO A 17 -13.17 -10.08 9.33
N ASN A 18 -14.44 -10.36 9.63
CA ASN A 18 -15.56 -9.58 9.18
C ASN A 18 -15.52 -8.22 9.91
N TYR A 19 -14.82 -7.25 9.35
CA TYR A 19 -14.77 -5.90 9.90
C TYR A 19 -16.04 -5.15 9.46
N PRO A 20 -16.93 -4.76 10.40
CA PRO A 20 -18.12 -3.99 10.04
C PRO A 20 -17.73 -2.63 9.45
N ALA A 21 -18.55 -2.16 8.51
CA ALA A 21 -18.37 -0.87 7.85
C ALA A 21 -18.27 0.26 8.89
N GLY A 22 -17.11 0.91 8.97
CA GLY A 22 -16.83 1.97 9.95
C GLY A 22 -15.66 1.70 10.89
N PHE A 23 -14.94 0.57 10.78
CA PHE A 23 -13.73 0.37 11.58
C PHE A 23 -12.61 1.37 11.19
N PRO A 24 -12.06 2.15 12.15
CA PRO A 24 -10.94 3.04 11.86
C PRO A 24 -9.71 2.22 11.46
N LEU A 25 -9.20 2.46 10.24
CA LEU A 25 -8.07 1.75 9.63
C LEU A 25 -6.76 1.88 10.43
N SER A 26 -6.70 2.77 11.43
CA SER A 26 -5.59 2.91 12.37
C SER A 26 -5.49 1.77 13.40
N LYS A 27 -6.48 0.87 13.48
CA LYS A 27 -6.52 -0.25 14.44
C LYS A 27 -6.28 -1.64 13.84
N LEU A 28 -5.89 -1.74 12.56
CA LEU A 28 -5.56 -3.03 11.97
C LEU A 28 -4.23 -3.54 12.56
N PRO A 29 -4.17 -4.76 13.11
CA PRO A 29 -2.94 -5.28 13.69
C PRO A 29 -1.89 -5.48 12.59
N ILE A 30 -0.74 -4.84 12.77
CA ILE A 30 0.47 -5.12 12.01
C ILE A 30 1.00 -6.46 12.53
N VAL A 31 0.61 -7.56 11.88
CA VAL A 31 1.18 -8.87 12.19
C VAL A 31 2.47 -9.01 11.39
N CYS A 32 3.58 -8.58 12.01
CA CYS A 32 4.93 -8.92 11.56
C CYS A 32 5.33 -10.27 12.18
N GLU A 33 4.97 -11.38 11.53
CA GLU A 33 5.58 -12.68 11.83
C GLU A 33 6.75 -12.91 10.88
N GLY A 34 7.91 -13.20 11.47
CA GLY A 34 9.22 -13.15 10.83
C GLY A 34 9.59 -14.38 10.01
N GLY A 35 10.50 -14.13 9.05
CA GLY A 35 11.57 -15.03 8.65
C GLY A 35 11.24 -16.16 7.66
N LEU A 36 11.70 -16.02 6.40
CA LEU A 36 12.85 -16.78 5.89
C LEU A 36 13.26 -16.31 4.48
N GLY A 37 14.52 -15.87 4.39
CA GLY A 37 15.47 -15.90 3.26
C GLY A 37 15.00 -15.66 1.80
N ARG A 38 15.53 -14.60 1.18
CA ARG A 38 16.63 -14.74 0.20
C ARG A 38 17.15 -13.36 -0.24
N GLU A 39 18.47 -13.33 -0.38
CA GLU A 39 19.33 -12.18 -0.56
C GLU A 39 19.18 -11.49 -1.93
N GLY A 40 19.50 -10.20 -1.93
CA GLY A 40 20.07 -9.54 -3.10
C GLY A 40 19.24 -8.42 -3.69
N LEU A 41 19.18 -7.26 -3.03
CA LEU A 41 19.40 -5.94 -3.65
C LEU A 41 19.79 -4.97 -2.52
N LYS A 42 21.01 -4.44 -2.62
CA LYS A 42 21.66 -3.55 -1.64
C LYS A 42 21.09 -2.13 -1.79
N SER A 43 20.28 -1.69 -0.83
CA SER A 43 19.88 -0.28 -0.68
C SER A 43 20.78 0.42 0.37
N PRO A 44 21.05 1.73 0.25
CA PRO A 44 21.88 2.47 1.22
C PRO A 44 21.22 2.54 2.61
N PRO A 45 21.98 2.76 3.69
CA PRO A 45 21.41 2.85 5.02
C PRO A 45 20.60 4.14 5.17
N GLU A 46 19.27 4.03 5.17
CA GLU A 46 18.38 5.07 5.69
C GLU A 46 18.40 4.99 7.22
N SER A 47 19.33 5.73 7.83
CA SER A 47 19.25 6.11 9.23
C SER A 47 18.14 7.16 9.39
N LEU A 48 16.89 6.73 9.44
CA LEU A 48 15.74 7.56 9.82
C LEU A 48 15.52 7.49 11.33
N SER A 49 16.51 8.01 12.06
CA SER A 49 16.43 8.30 13.48
C SER A 49 16.83 9.75 13.68
N ASP A 50 16.05 10.68 13.13
CA ASP A 50 16.18 12.10 13.49
C ASP A 50 14.97 12.99 13.18
N VAL A 51 13.74 12.45 13.28
CA VAL A 51 12.51 13.27 13.20
C VAL A 51 11.87 13.47 14.58
N GLY A 52 12.68 13.37 15.64
CA GLY A 52 12.30 13.73 17.02
C GLY A 52 12.59 15.19 17.38
N ALA A 53 13.21 15.97 16.48
CA ALA A 53 13.73 17.30 16.78
C ALA A 53 12.91 18.48 16.20
N ILE A 54 11.64 18.26 15.85
CA ILE A 54 10.74 19.37 15.43
C ILE A 54 9.91 19.90 16.62
N GLU A 55 9.96 19.26 17.78
CA GLU A 55 9.09 19.56 18.93
C GLU A 55 9.62 20.67 19.88
N SER A 56 10.39 21.64 19.39
CA SER A 56 10.79 22.80 20.22
C SER A 56 11.03 24.12 19.49
N LEU A 57 10.39 24.33 18.34
CA LEU A 57 10.05 25.71 17.99
C LEU A 57 8.84 26.10 18.84
N ARG A 58 9.10 26.48 20.09
CA ARG A 58 8.18 27.26 20.90
C ARG A 58 7.93 28.55 20.13
N VAL A 59 6.91 28.53 19.27
CA VAL A 59 6.44 29.72 18.57
C VAL A 59 6.08 30.71 19.68
N PRO A 60 6.72 31.90 19.74
CA PRO A 60 6.37 32.92 20.70
C PRO A 60 4.85 33.15 20.61
N GLY A 61 4.19 33.10 21.77
CA GLY A 61 2.74 33.11 21.83
C GLY A 61 2.17 34.33 21.13
N LYS A 62 0.99 34.20 20.52
CA LYS A 62 0.23 35.31 19.92
C LYS A 62 0.09 36.53 20.85
N GLU A 63 0.31 36.36 22.15
CA GLU A 63 0.24 37.39 23.19
C GLU A 63 1.48 38.30 23.21
N GLU A 64 2.70 37.77 23.03
CA GLU A 64 3.95 38.59 23.06
C GLU A 64 4.03 39.55 21.87
N PHE A 65 3.55 39.13 20.69
CA PHE A 65 3.45 40.02 19.53
C PHE A 65 2.27 41.01 19.61
N ARG A 66 1.29 40.75 20.49
CA ARG A 66 0.11 41.61 20.66
C ARG A 66 0.42 42.84 21.50
N GLU A 67 1.33 42.72 22.46
CA GLU A 67 1.77 43.83 23.32
C GLU A 67 2.50 44.92 22.52
N LEU A 68 3.19 44.57 21.42
CA LEU A 68 3.80 45.54 20.49
C LEU A 68 2.78 46.36 19.68
N ARG A 69 1.51 45.96 19.69
CA ARG A 69 0.42 46.60 18.92
C ARG A 69 -0.22 47.78 19.66
N GLU A 70 0.02 47.94 20.97
CA GLU A 70 -0.66 48.95 21.78
C GLU A 70 -0.14 50.39 21.58
N GLN A 71 0.97 50.57 20.84
CA GLN A 71 1.38 51.89 20.36
C GLN A 71 0.62 52.21 19.07
N SER A 72 -0.51 52.91 19.21
CA SER A 72 -1.24 53.52 18.11
C SER A 72 -0.36 54.60 17.47
N SER A 73 0.36 54.24 16.41
CA SER A 73 0.99 55.18 15.49
C SER A 73 0.43 54.93 14.09
N ASP A 74 0.29 56.01 13.32
CA ASP A 74 -0.30 55.95 11.99
C ASP A 74 0.51 54.99 11.10
N PRO A 75 -0.14 54.01 10.44
CA PRO A 75 0.55 52.99 9.63
C PRO A 75 1.35 53.60 8.48
N GLN A 76 0.98 54.82 8.06
CA GLN A 76 1.65 55.57 7.01
C GLN A 76 2.91 56.27 7.52
N ALA A 77 2.89 56.82 8.74
CA ALA A 77 4.05 57.40 9.40
C ALA A 77 5.08 56.33 9.79
N GLU A 78 4.64 55.14 10.22
CA GLU A 78 5.54 54.00 10.47
C GLU A 78 6.23 53.54 9.18
N GLN A 79 5.52 53.53 8.05
CA GLN A 79 6.08 53.14 6.76
C GLN A 79 7.05 54.19 6.20
N GLU A 80 6.76 55.49 6.38
CA GLU A 80 7.68 56.58 6.05
C GLU A 80 8.94 56.55 6.92
N LEU A 81 8.80 56.24 8.22
CA LEU A 81 9.92 56.05 9.13
C LEU A 81 10.78 54.85 8.74
N ILE A 82 10.19 53.74 8.30
CA ILE A 82 10.92 52.60 7.75
C ILE A 82 11.61 52.96 6.42
N ASN A 83 10.94 53.71 5.54
CA ASN A 83 11.53 54.16 4.27
C ASN A 83 12.67 55.18 4.47
N SER A 84 12.69 55.87 5.61
CA SER A 84 13.79 56.78 6.00
C SER A 84 15.05 56.07 6.49
N ILE A 85 14.97 54.76 6.75
CA ILE A 85 16.12 53.95 7.18
C ILE A 85 17.09 53.83 5.99
N GLU A 86 18.37 54.07 6.25
CA GLU A 86 19.39 53.99 5.22
C GLU A 86 19.51 52.57 4.66
N GLN A 87 19.58 52.45 3.33
CA GLN A 87 19.70 51.16 2.63
C GLN A 87 20.97 50.39 3.01
N VAL A 88 21.97 51.09 3.54
CA VAL A 88 23.23 50.51 4.02
C VAL A 88 22.98 49.49 5.14
N TYR A 89 21.95 49.67 5.98
CA TYR A 89 21.59 48.71 7.04
C TYR A 89 20.93 47.42 6.51
N PHE A 90 20.45 47.39 5.26
CA PHE A 90 19.85 46.20 4.64
C PHE A 90 20.86 45.35 3.88
N SER A 91 22.12 45.80 3.77
CA SER A 91 23.16 45.08 3.06
C SER A 91 23.60 43.84 3.85
N THR A 92 23.68 42.69 3.18
CA THR A 92 23.96 41.38 3.82
C THR A 92 25.46 41.07 3.92
N ASP A 93 26.30 41.83 3.23
CA ASP A 93 27.77 41.70 3.30
C ASP A 93 28.30 42.32 4.60
N SER A 94 29.52 41.94 5.00
CA SER A 94 30.19 42.21 6.29
C SER A 94 30.31 43.70 6.68
N PHE A 95 29.17 44.33 6.90
CA PHE A 95 29.01 45.72 7.23
C PHE A 95 29.09 45.87 8.74
N ASP A 96 30.11 46.59 9.19
CA ASP A 96 30.30 46.88 10.61
C ASP A 96 29.45 48.09 10.99
N ILE A 97 28.21 47.80 11.38
CA ILE A 97 27.19 48.79 11.78
C ILE A 97 27.75 49.73 12.84
N VAL A 98 28.56 49.20 13.79
CA VAL A 98 29.11 49.99 14.89
C VAL A 98 30.15 50.99 14.38
N LYS A 99 31.01 50.58 13.45
CA LYS A 99 31.99 51.50 12.84
C LYS A 99 31.32 52.59 12.00
N TYR A 100 30.28 52.25 11.25
CA TYR A 100 29.56 53.23 10.44
C TYR A 100 28.88 54.32 11.28
N GLU A 101 28.24 53.94 12.39
CA GLU A 101 27.70 54.91 13.34
C GLU A 101 28.78 55.77 14.01
N LEU A 102 29.93 55.16 14.33
CA LEU A 102 31.07 55.86 14.93
C LEU A 102 31.70 56.90 14.00
N GLU A 103 31.74 56.63 12.69
CA GLU A 103 32.28 57.55 11.69
C GLU A 103 31.36 58.74 11.40
N LYS A 104 30.06 58.64 11.69
CA LYS A 104 29.08 59.73 11.50
C LYS A 104 29.02 60.74 12.65
N LEU A 105 29.68 60.47 13.78
CA LEU A 105 29.63 61.35 14.94
C LEU A 105 30.45 62.64 14.72
N PRO A 106 29.89 63.82 15.04
CA PRO A 106 30.63 65.07 14.95
C PRO A 106 31.81 65.12 15.93
N PRO A 107 32.91 65.81 15.59
CA PRO A 107 34.07 65.98 16.48
C PRO A 107 33.78 66.84 17.73
N VAL A 108 32.67 67.59 17.75
CA VAL A 108 32.15 68.32 18.93
C VAL A 108 30.83 67.66 19.34
N LEU A 109 30.83 66.99 20.48
CA LEU A 109 29.68 66.21 20.96
C LEU A 109 28.73 67.10 21.77
N ASN A 110 27.53 67.33 21.24
CA ASN A 110 26.39 67.84 22.01
C ASN A 110 25.58 66.66 22.55
N LEU A 111 25.39 66.58 23.86
CA LEU A 111 24.63 65.50 24.50
C LEU A 111 23.18 65.45 24.01
N GLN A 112 22.55 66.61 23.80
CA GLN A 112 21.17 66.73 23.32
C GLN A 112 20.98 66.09 21.93
N GLU A 113 21.86 66.40 20.98
CA GLU A 113 21.81 65.90 19.61
C GLU A 113 22.05 64.39 19.55
N LEU A 114 22.92 63.88 20.43
CA LEU A 114 23.20 62.45 20.55
C LEU A 114 22.02 61.67 21.12
N GLU A 115 21.32 62.22 22.12
CA GLU A 115 20.11 61.61 22.67
C GLU A 115 18.99 61.56 21.63
N GLU A 116 18.78 62.65 20.88
CA GLU A 116 17.81 62.69 19.78
C GLU A 116 18.14 61.68 18.67
N TYR A 117 19.42 61.53 18.33
CA TYR A 117 19.86 60.53 17.35
C TYR A 117 19.60 59.10 17.82
N ARG A 118 19.92 58.81 19.08
CA ARG A 118 19.67 57.50 19.71
C ARG A 118 18.17 57.20 19.80
N ASP A 119 17.34 58.20 20.08
CA ASP A 119 15.89 58.02 20.15
C ASP A 119 15.27 57.79 18.76
N LYS A 120 15.79 58.45 17.71
CA LYS A 120 15.42 58.15 16.31
C LYS A 120 15.73 56.70 15.92
N LEU A 121 16.94 56.22 16.22
CA LEU A 121 17.34 54.83 15.96
C LEU A 121 16.46 53.82 16.71
N LYS A 122 16.15 54.10 17.99
CA LYS A 122 15.21 53.27 18.78
C LYS A 122 13.81 53.24 18.15
N GLN A 123 13.32 54.39 17.69
CA GLN A 123 12.01 54.47 17.03
C GLN A 123 12.00 53.69 15.70
N GLN A 124 13.06 53.77 14.91
CA GLN A 124 13.23 52.98 13.69
C GLN A 124 13.28 51.48 13.97
N GLN A 125 14.04 51.06 14.98
CA GLN A 125 14.10 49.67 15.40
C GLN A 125 12.73 49.15 15.88
N ALA A 126 12.01 49.95 16.66
CA ALA A 126 10.67 49.59 17.13
C ALA A 126 9.69 49.41 15.96
N ALA A 127 9.70 50.34 14.99
CA ALA A 127 8.85 50.26 13.80
C ALA A 127 9.17 49.04 12.93
N VAL A 128 10.45 48.72 12.70
CA VAL A 128 10.86 47.53 11.96
C VAL A 128 10.46 46.25 12.70
N SER A 129 10.69 46.18 14.01
CA SER A 129 10.35 45.02 14.83
C SER A 129 8.84 44.75 14.82
N LYS A 130 8.02 45.81 14.93
CA LYS A 130 6.57 45.73 14.80
C LYS A 130 6.15 45.26 13.41
N LYS A 131 6.74 45.79 12.34
CA LYS A 131 6.41 45.38 10.96
C LYS A 131 6.75 43.91 10.69
N VAL A 132 7.88 43.44 11.20
CA VAL A 132 8.30 42.03 11.07
C VAL A 132 7.36 41.13 11.87
N ALA A 133 6.99 41.52 13.10
CA ALA A 133 6.01 40.81 13.91
C ALA A 133 4.66 40.68 13.19
N ASP A 134 4.14 41.78 12.63
CA ASP A 134 2.89 41.80 11.87
C ASP A 134 2.97 40.88 10.64
N LEU A 135 4.07 40.92 9.90
CA LEU A 135 4.28 40.05 8.73
C LEU A 135 4.34 38.57 9.13
N ILE A 136 5.02 38.25 10.24
CA ILE A 136 5.08 36.88 10.76
C ILE A 136 3.67 36.40 11.12
N LEU A 137 2.90 37.20 11.86
CA LEU A 137 1.52 36.86 12.25
C LEU A 137 0.59 36.73 11.04
N GLU A 138 0.77 37.56 10.01
CA GLU A 138 -0.01 37.49 8.76
C GLU A 138 0.29 36.21 7.97
N LYS A 139 1.55 35.78 7.90
CA LYS A 139 1.96 34.58 7.16
C LYS A 139 1.79 33.28 7.95
N GLN A 140 1.71 33.35 9.28
CA GLN A 140 1.53 32.19 10.15
C GLN A 140 0.33 31.29 9.78
N PRO A 141 -0.90 31.79 9.55
CA PRO A 141 -2.02 30.93 9.17
C PRO A 141 -1.82 30.21 7.83
N ALA A 142 -1.18 30.86 6.85
CA ALA A 142 -0.86 30.25 5.57
C ALA A 142 0.18 29.12 5.74
N TYR A 143 1.22 29.35 6.56
CA TYR A 143 2.21 28.34 6.89
C TYR A 143 1.59 27.12 7.59
N VAL A 144 0.74 27.34 8.60
CA VAL A 144 0.05 26.24 9.32
C VAL A 144 -0.82 25.42 8.37
N LYS A 145 -1.54 26.08 7.46
CA LYS A 145 -2.35 25.40 6.44
C LYS A 145 -1.51 24.54 5.50
N GLU A 146 -0.34 25.02 5.07
CA GLU A 146 0.57 24.21 4.25
C GLU A 146 1.16 23.04 5.05
N LEU A 147 1.44 23.22 6.34
CA LEU A 147 1.90 22.13 7.20
C LEU A 147 0.83 21.05 7.36
N GLU A 148 -0.43 21.43 7.59
CA GLU A 148 -1.58 20.50 7.60
C GLU A 148 -1.74 19.78 6.24
N ARG A 149 -1.50 20.49 5.13
CA ARG A 149 -1.53 19.87 3.80
C ARG A 149 -0.43 18.81 3.64
N VAL A 150 0.79 19.11 4.07
CA VAL A 150 1.92 18.18 4.02
C VAL A 150 1.66 16.95 4.90
N THR A 151 1.16 17.13 6.12
CA THR A 151 0.85 16.00 7.01
C THR A 151 -0.28 15.14 6.45
N SER A 152 -1.34 15.75 5.90
CA SER A 152 -2.43 15.02 5.23
C SER A 152 -1.92 14.20 4.04
N LEU A 153 -1.00 14.76 3.23
CA LEU A 153 -0.40 14.04 2.11
C LEU A 153 0.46 12.87 2.58
N GLN A 154 1.26 13.06 3.63
CA GLN A 154 2.09 12.01 4.21
C GLN A 154 1.24 10.84 4.72
N THR A 155 0.16 11.12 5.44
CA THR A 155 -0.77 10.07 5.91
C THR A 155 -1.46 9.35 4.75
N GLY A 156 -1.88 10.08 3.71
CA GLY A 156 -2.46 9.51 2.50
C GLY A 156 -1.49 8.58 1.75
N LEU A 157 -0.22 8.98 1.65
CA LEU A 157 0.84 8.19 1.03
C LEU A 157 1.11 6.90 1.83
N GLN A 158 1.21 6.99 3.15
CA GLN A 158 1.38 5.83 4.02
C GLN A 158 0.21 4.85 3.87
N LEU A 159 -1.03 5.35 3.85
CA LEU A 159 -2.20 4.51 3.64
C LEU A 159 -2.17 3.83 2.26
N ALA A 160 -1.86 4.57 1.20
CA ALA A 160 -1.75 4.03 -0.15
C ALA A 160 -0.67 2.94 -0.24
N ALA A 161 0.48 3.15 0.42
CA ALA A 161 1.55 2.16 0.48
C ALA A 161 1.06 0.86 1.14
N VAL A 162 0.39 0.95 2.29
CA VAL A 162 -0.18 -0.21 3.00
C VAL A 162 -1.23 -0.94 2.16
N ILE A 163 -2.11 -0.20 1.47
CA ILE A 163 -3.10 -0.80 0.56
C ILE A 163 -2.39 -1.53 -0.58
N CYS A 164 -1.35 -0.94 -1.16
CA CYS A 164 -0.61 -1.55 -2.25
C CYS A 164 0.14 -2.81 -1.80
N THR A 165 0.79 -2.80 -0.63
CA THR A 165 1.48 -3.98 -0.10
C THR A 165 0.51 -5.09 0.22
N ASN A 166 -0.63 -4.78 0.85
CA ASN A 166 -1.66 -5.76 1.15
C ASN A 166 -2.29 -6.31 -0.13
N GLY A 167 -2.62 -5.46 -1.10
CA GLY A 167 -3.14 -5.87 -2.40
C GLY A 167 -2.18 -6.81 -3.13
N ARG A 168 -0.88 -6.48 -3.19
CA ARG A 168 0.16 -7.37 -3.76
C ARG A 168 0.22 -8.72 -3.03
N ARG A 169 0.16 -8.71 -1.70
CA ARG A 169 0.16 -9.94 -0.89
C ARG A 169 -1.04 -10.83 -1.23
N HIS A 170 -2.25 -10.26 -1.24
CA HIS A 170 -3.47 -10.99 -1.54
C HIS A 170 -3.48 -11.54 -2.97
N LEU A 171 -3.01 -10.76 -3.94
CA LEU A 171 -2.86 -11.23 -5.32
C LEU A 171 -1.86 -12.38 -5.43
N ASN A 172 -0.75 -12.32 -4.69
CA ASN A 172 0.22 -13.41 -4.72
C ASN A 172 -0.34 -14.70 -4.11
N ILE A 173 -1.04 -14.60 -2.97
CA ILE A 173 -1.74 -15.74 -2.35
C ILE A 173 -2.79 -16.32 -3.32
N ALA A 174 -3.58 -15.46 -3.95
CA ALA A 174 -4.60 -15.89 -4.92
C ALA A 174 -3.96 -16.55 -6.14
N LYS A 175 -2.83 -16.02 -6.64
CA LYS A 175 -2.07 -16.60 -7.76
C LYS A 175 -1.54 -17.99 -7.39
N GLU A 176 -0.90 -18.14 -6.24
CA GLU A 176 -0.38 -19.43 -5.78
C GLU A 176 -1.51 -20.44 -5.56
N GLY A 177 -2.56 -20.06 -4.85
CA GLY A 177 -3.74 -20.91 -4.62
C GLY A 177 -4.45 -21.30 -5.92
N PHE A 178 -4.67 -20.34 -6.83
CA PHE A 178 -5.31 -20.64 -8.11
C PHE A 178 -4.43 -21.51 -9.00
N THR A 179 -3.17 -21.15 -9.21
CA THR A 179 -2.30 -21.87 -10.14
C THR A 179 -1.92 -23.25 -9.60
N GLN A 180 -1.38 -23.34 -8.38
CA GLN A 180 -0.91 -24.60 -7.84
C GLN A 180 -2.05 -25.56 -7.51
N ALA A 181 -3.09 -25.07 -6.82
CA ALA A 181 -4.20 -25.94 -6.43
C ALA A 181 -5.11 -26.28 -7.62
N SER A 182 -5.43 -25.31 -8.50
CA SER A 182 -6.34 -25.60 -9.63
C SER A 182 -5.65 -26.41 -10.72
N LEU A 183 -4.37 -26.18 -11.05
CA LEU A 183 -3.65 -27.03 -12.00
C LEU A 183 -3.42 -28.43 -11.41
N GLY A 184 -3.10 -28.53 -10.12
CA GLY A 184 -3.02 -29.81 -9.42
C GLY A 184 -4.35 -30.57 -9.43
N LEU A 185 -5.47 -29.87 -9.21
CA LEU A 185 -6.81 -30.44 -9.30
C LEU A 185 -7.14 -30.91 -10.72
N LEU A 186 -6.83 -30.10 -11.75
CA LEU A 186 -7.05 -30.45 -13.15
C LEU A 186 -6.23 -31.66 -13.59
N ALA A 187 -4.96 -31.74 -13.20
CA ALA A 187 -4.11 -32.89 -13.47
C ALA A 187 -4.67 -34.17 -12.84
N ASN A 188 -5.09 -34.10 -11.56
CA ASN A 188 -5.75 -35.21 -10.88
C ASN A 188 -7.08 -35.59 -11.55
N GLN A 189 -7.86 -34.62 -12.00
CA GLN A 189 -9.12 -34.87 -12.71
C GLN A 189 -8.89 -35.53 -14.06
N ARG A 190 -7.85 -35.14 -14.81
CA ARG A 190 -7.44 -35.80 -16.06
C ARG A 190 -7.02 -37.25 -15.79
N LYS A 191 -6.20 -37.50 -14.77
CA LYS A 191 -5.79 -38.85 -14.36
C LYS A 191 -7.01 -39.71 -14.00
N ARG A 192 -7.95 -39.15 -13.23
CA ARG A 192 -9.21 -39.80 -12.90
C ARG A 192 -10.04 -40.15 -14.14
N GLN A 193 -10.14 -39.23 -15.11
CA GLN A 193 -10.91 -39.47 -16.34
C GLN A 193 -10.32 -40.62 -17.16
N LEU A 194 -8.99 -40.69 -17.28
CA LEU A 194 -8.29 -41.79 -17.92
C LEU A 194 -8.54 -43.12 -17.21
N LEU A 195 -8.44 -43.14 -15.87
CA LEU A 195 -8.72 -44.34 -15.07
C LEU A 195 -10.18 -44.81 -15.22
N ILE A 196 -11.14 -43.90 -15.28
CA ILE A 196 -12.55 -44.24 -15.53
C ILE A 196 -12.71 -44.84 -16.93
N GLY A 197 -12.04 -44.30 -17.94
CA GLY A 197 -12.03 -44.85 -19.30
C GLY A 197 -11.48 -46.28 -19.32
N LEU A 198 -10.34 -46.50 -18.68
CA LEU A 198 -9.70 -47.82 -18.57
C LEU A 198 -10.59 -48.82 -17.84
N LEU A 199 -11.23 -48.40 -16.74
CA LEU A 199 -12.13 -49.24 -15.97
C LEU A 199 -13.36 -49.65 -16.77
N LYS A 200 -13.90 -48.75 -17.61
CA LYS A 200 -14.99 -49.09 -18.54
C LYS A 200 -14.55 -50.15 -19.55
N SER A 201 -13.42 -49.97 -20.21
CA SER A 201 -12.92 -50.97 -21.16
C SER A 201 -12.62 -52.32 -20.51
N LEU A 202 -12.02 -52.32 -19.32
CA LEU A 202 -11.72 -53.55 -18.59
C LEU A 202 -12.99 -54.29 -18.18
N ARG A 203 -14.03 -53.55 -17.76
CA ARG A 203 -15.34 -54.12 -17.47
C ARG A 203 -15.95 -54.78 -18.71
N THR A 204 -15.86 -54.13 -19.88
CA THR A 204 -16.36 -54.70 -21.14
C THR A 204 -15.60 -55.97 -21.54
N ILE A 205 -14.28 -56.00 -21.41
CA ILE A 205 -13.48 -57.20 -21.68
C ILE A 205 -13.89 -58.34 -20.74
N LYS A 206 -14.06 -58.04 -19.45
CA LYS A 206 -14.52 -59.04 -18.47
C LYS A 206 -15.92 -59.58 -18.80
N THR A 207 -16.83 -58.73 -19.29
CA THR A 207 -18.16 -59.21 -19.72
C THR A 207 -18.06 -60.09 -20.95
N LEU A 208 -17.20 -59.74 -21.93
CA LEU A 208 -16.98 -60.57 -23.13
C LEU A 208 -16.38 -61.95 -22.80
N GLN A 209 -15.44 -62.01 -21.86
CA GLN A 209 -14.89 -63.29 -21.40
C GLN A 209 -15.94 -64.16 -20.68
N ARG A 210 -16.87 -63.54 -19.95
CA ARG A 210 -17.95 -64.28 -19.28
C ARG A 210 -19.00 -64.79 -20.27
N THR A 211 -19.29 -64.02 -21.33
CA THR A 211 -20.20 -64.47 -22.38
C THR A 211 -19.62 -65.64 -23.18
N ASP A 212 -18.30 -65.72 -23.34
CA ASP A 212 -17.62 -66.86 -23.98
C ASP A 212 -17.80 -68.17 -23.18
N VAL A 213 -17.60 -68.11 -21.86
CA VAL A 213 -17.89 -69.23 -20.96
C VAL A 213 -19.38 -69.62 -21.02
N ARG A 214 -20.29 -68.63 -20.98
CA ARG A 214 -21.73 -68.90 -21.07
C ARG A 214 -22.11 -69.52 -22.42
N LEU A 215 -21.45 -69.13 -23.50
CA LEU A 215 -21.69 -69.71 -24.81
C LEU A 215 -21.27 -71.18 -24.87
N SER A 216 -20.17 -71.53 -24.21
CA SER A 216 -19.73 -72.92 -24.05
C SER A 216 -20.77 -73.76 -23.29
N GLU A 217 -21.34 -73.22 -22.21
CA GLU A 217 -22.43 -73.87 -21.46
C GLU A 217 -23.68 -74.09 -22.34
N MET A 218 -24.09 -73.10 -23.13
CA MET A 218 -25.26 -73.21 -24.01
C MET A 218 -25.07 -74.23 -25.14
N LEU A 219 -23.83 -74.45 -25.58
CA LEU A 219 -23.50 -75.50 -26.55
C LEU A 219 -23.59 -76.89 -25.91
N GLU A 220 -23.23 -77.05 -24.64
CA GLU A 220 -23.39 -78.30 -23.88
C GLU A 220 -24.87 -78.61 -23.58
N GLU A 221 -25.70 -77.58 -23.37
CA GLU A 221 -27.15 -77.68 -23.16
C GLU A 221 -27.95 -77.90 -24.46
N GLU A 222 -27.29 -78.00 -25.63
CA GLU A 222 -27.89 -78.09 -26.98
C GLU A 222 -28.80 -76.90 -27.38
N ASP A 223 -28.73 -75.77 -26.68
CA ASP A 223 -29.46 -74.53 -27.01
C ASP A 223 -28.72 -73.72 -28.09
N TYR A 224 -28.69 -74.28 -29.30
CA TYR A 224 -28.13 -73.64 -30.49
C TYR A 224 -28.75 -72.27 -30.84
N PRO A 225 -30.08 -72.06 -30.79
CA PRO A 225 -30.64 -70.76 -31.15
C PRO A 225 -30.25 -69.66 -30.15
N GLY A 226 -30.19 -69.96 -28.85
CA GLY A 226 -29.72 -69.02 -27.84
C GLY A 226 -28.22 -68.69 -27.98
N ALA A 227 -27.39 -69.70 -28.27
CA ALA A 227 -25.95 -69.51 -28.48
C ALA A 227 -25.65 -68.62 -29.68
N ILE A 228 -26.36 -68.79 -30.81
CA ILE A 228 -26.20 -67.96 -32.01
C ILE A 228 -26.56 -66.49 -31.72
N GLN A 229 -27.67 -66.25 -31.00
CA GLN A 229 -28.09 -64.90 -30.63
C GLN A 229 -27.04 -64.20 -29.75
N LEU A 230 -26.54 -64.90 -28.72
CA LEU A 230 -25.50 -64.37 -27.84
C LEU A 230 -24.20 -64.08 -28.60
N CYS A 231 -23.82 -64.94 -29.54
CA CYS A 231 -22.67 -64.74 -30.43
C CYS A 231 -22.77 -63.44 -31.24
N LEU A 232 -23.93 -63.19 -31.86
CA LEU A 232 -24.18 -61.99 -32.66
C LEU A 232 -24.13 -60.71 -31.80
N GLU A 233 -24.63 -60.76 -30.57
CA GLU A 233 -24.56 -59.65 -29.62
C GLU A 233 -23.12 -59.41 -29.14
N CYS A 234 -22.35 -60.47 -28.87
CA CYS A 234 -20.94 -60.39 -28.51
C CYS A 234 -20.10 -59.80 -29.63
N GLN A 235 -20.35 -60.18 -30.88
CA GLN A 235 -19.64 -59.64 -32.04
C GLN A 235 -19.89 -58.13 -32.21
N LYS A 236 -21.13 -57.68 -32.01
CA LYS A 236 -21.48 -56.25 -32.01
C LYS A 236 -20.75 -55.49 -30.90
N ALA A 237 -20.74 -56.03 -29.68
CA ALA A 237 -20.04 -55.43 -28.54
C ALA A 237 -18.51 -55.46 -28.66
N ALA A 238 -17.93 -56.50 -29.28
CA ALA A 238 -16.50 -56.59 -29.53
C ALA A 238 -16.05 -55.63 -30.64
N SER A 239 -16.93 -55.34 -31.60
CA SER A 239 -16.62 -54.44 -32.72
C SER A 239 -16.24 -53.02 -32.31
N THR A 240 -16.81 -52.51 -31.23
CA THR A 240 -16.50 -51.18 -30.64
C THR A 240 -15.16 -51.15 -29.87
N PHE A 241 -14.53 -52.29 -29.63
CA PHE A 241 -13.30 -52.41 -28.83
C PHE A 241 -12.16 -53.16 -29.55
N LYS A 242 -12.23 -53.29 -30.88
CA LYS A 242 -11.23 -53.95 -31.75
C LYS A 242 -9.81 -53.37 -31.66
N HIS A 243 -9.65 -52.17 -31.09
CA HIS A 243 -8.35 -51.54 -30.86
C HIS A 243 -7.52 -52.22 -29.77
N TYR A 244 -8.12 -53.09 -28.96
CA TYR A 244 -7.39 -53.92 -28.00
C TYR A 244 -6.96 -55.25 -28.63
N SER A 245 -5.67 -55.55 -28.58
CA SER A 245 -5.11 -56.81 -29.10
C SER A 245 -5.75 -58.04 -28.46
N CYS A 246 -6.06 -57.97 -27.16
CA CYS A 246 -6.71 -59.06 -26.43
C CYS A 246 -8.12 -59.40 -26.94
N ILE A 247 -8.83 -58.47 -27.58
CA ILE A 247 -10.16 -58.73 -28.17
C ILE A 247 -10.05 -59.24 -29.61
N ARG A 248 -8.96 -58.94 -30.31
CA ARG A 248 -8.71 -59.45 -31.66
C ARG A 248 -8.44 -60.96 -31.68
N HIS A 249 -7.99 -61.50 -30.55
CA HIS A 249 -7.71 -62.93 -30.37
C HIS A 249 -8.87 -63.70 -29.70
N LEU A 250 -9.92 -63.00 -29.26
CA LEU A 250 -11.23 -63.58 -28.92
C LEU A 250 -12.07 -63.67 -30.20
#